data_AF-A0A962PBW9-F1
#
_entry.id   AF-A0A962PBW9-F1
#
_cell.length_a   1.000
_cell.length_b   1.000
_cell.length_c   1.000
_cell.angle_alpha   90.00
_cell.angle_beta   90.00
_cell.angle_gamma   90.00
#
_symmetry.space_group_name_H-M   'P 1'
#
loop_
_entity.id
_entity.type
_entity.pdbx_description
1 polymer ?
#
loop_
_entity_poly.entity_id
_entity_poly.type
_entity_poly.pdbx_seq_one_letter_code
_entity_poly.pdbx_strand_id
1 'polypeptide(L)'
;MRISSIVKTSLLLAFSGAVLSPVTLAQEVTFHKDIEPILQRSCQTCHREGGVAPMPLVTYEQVAPFAGLIEYKTGLRDRAGAMPPWYVEKNVGIQEFKNDPSLSDEELAAISTWARTGAPEGNPADAPAPLAFDDSVKWKLGEPDLVVSTEDFFMEGGRPDWWGELQRVPTGMTEDRYVKSVEIVEVNDVPQAGSGRATVGGRYIFHHMIWRTEVLDEDGRIIPGEAVSFPV
;
A
#
# COMPACT_ATOMS: atom_id res chain seq x y z
N MET A 1 97.33 -32.35 5.21
CA MET A 1 96.15 -32.11 6.07
C MET A 1 95.11 -31.39 5.21
N ARG A 2 94.09 -32.09 4.72
CA ARG A 2 93.10 -31.55 3.76
C ARG A 2 91.83 -31.12 4.48
N ILE A 3 91.35 -29.96 4.07
CA ILE A 3 90.16 -29.23 4.51
C ILE A 3 88.90 -29.97 4.03
N SER A 4 87.82 -29.98 4.83
CA SER A 4 86.48 -30.16 4.29
C SER A 4 85.45 -29.36 5.08
N SER A 5 84.73 -28.51 4.35
CA SER A 5 83.69 -27.58 4.81
C SER A 5 82.33 -28.25 4.63
N ILE A 6 81.48 -28.23 5.67
CA ILE A 6 80.12 -28.76 5.63
C ILE A 6 79.16 -27.59 5.41
N VAL A 7 78.57 -27.54 4.22
CA VAL A 7 77.46 -26.63 3.86
C VAL A 7 76.17 -27.22 4.44
N LYS A 8 75.42 -26.42 5.21
CA LYS A 8 74.07 -26.76 5.69
C LYS A 8 73.04 -26.27 4.67
N THR A 9 72.31 -27.20 4.06
CA THR A 9 71.18 -26.90 3.17
C THR A 9 69.89 -26.94 4.00
N SER A 10 69.29 -25.78 4.26
CA SER A 10 67.98 -25.68 4.92
C SER A 10 66.88 -25.81 3.87
N LEU A 11 66.04 -26.84 4.01
CA LEU A 11 64.88 -27.08 3.16
C LEU A 11 63.65 -26.36 3.77
N LEU A 12 63.16 -25.31 3.10
CA LEU A 12 61.91 -24.63 3.46
C LEU A 12 60.74 -25.39 2.83
N LEU A 13 59.92 -26.06 3.65
CA LEU A 13 58.61 -26.58 3.24
C LEU A 13 57.61 -25.42 3.21
N ALA A 14 57.12 -25.06 2.03
CA ALA A 14 55.96 -24.17 1.88
C ALA A 14 54.68 -24.97 2.12
N PHE A 15 54.02 -24.74 3.25
CA PHE A 15 52.67 -25.25 3.52
C PHE A 15 51.66 -24.28 2.88
N SER A 16 51.14 -24.63 1.69
CA SER A 16 49.97 -23.95 1.13
C SER A 16 48.72 -24.37 1.92
N GLY A 17 48.35 -23.57 2.92
CA GLY A 17 47.06 -23.69 3.58
C GLY A 17 45.97 -23.17 2.65
N ALA A 18 45.11 -24.07 2.15
CA ALA A 18 43.87 -23.69 1.49
C ALA A 18 42.94 -23.08 2.54
N VAL A 19 42.80 -21.75 2.51
CA VAL A 19 41.78 -21.02 3.27
C VAL A 19 40.43 -21.32 2.62
N LEU A 20 39.69 -22.28 3.19
CA LEU A 20 38.28 -22.47 2.88
C LEU A 20 37.51 -21.38 3.64
N SER A 21 37.20 -20.27 2.95
CA SER A 21 36.24 -19.30 3.45
C SER A 21 34.88 -20.01 3.60
N PRO A 22 34.23 -19.95 4.77
CA PRO A 22 32.87 -20.43 4.90
C PRO A 22 31.99 -19.60 3.97
N VAL A 23 31.40 -20.24 2.96
CA VAL A 23 30.28 -19.68 2.22
C VAL A 23 29.12 -19.67 3.22
N THR A 24 28.92 -18.53 3.89
CA THR A 24 27.62 -18.22 4.46
C THR A 24 26.62 -18.30 3.32
N LEU A 25 25.82 -19.35 3.29
CA LEU A 25 24.58 -19.39 2.51
C LEU A 25 23.75 -18.21 3.02
N ALA A 26 23.84 -17.07 2.35
CA ALA A 26 22.86 -16.02 2.51
C ALA A 26 21.51 -16.69 2.27
N GLN A 27 20.63 -16.62 3.26
CA GLN A 27 19.30 -17.19 3.14
C GLN A 27 18.63 -16.55 1.92
N GLU A 28 18.30 -17.36 0.93
CA GLU A 28 17.72 -16.90 -0.32
C GLU A 28 16.34 -16.28 -0.03
N VAL A 29 16.15 -15.02 -0.44
CA VAL A 29 14.87 -14.32 -0.30
C VAL A 29 13.97 -14.80 -1.43
N THR A 30 12.79 -15.33 -1.10
CA THR A 30 11.86 -15.91 -2.08
C THR A 30 10.49 -15.26 -2.02
N PHE A 31 9.71 -15.39 -3.10
CA PHE A 31 8.40 -14.77 -3.20
C PHE A 31 7.46 -15.22 -2.09
N HIS A 32 7.17 -16.52 -2.00
CA HIS A 32 6.16 -17.03 -1.07
C HIS A 32 6.50 -16.80 0.40
N LYS A 33 7.77 -16.97 0.76
CA LYS A 33 8.20 -16.89 2.14
C LYS A 33 8.37 -15.45 2.62
N ASP A 34 8.98 -14.60 1.82
CA ASP A 34 9.53 -13.31 2.28
C ASP A 34 8.82 -12.10 1.66
N ILE A 35 8.34 -12.19 0.41
CA ILE A 35 7.76 -11.06 -0.32
C ILE A 35 6.23 -11.05 -0.23
N GLU A 36 5.59 -12.19 -0.39
CA GLU A 36 4.14 -12.32 -0.37
C GLU A 36 3.52 -11.76 0.93
N PRO A 37 4.06 -12.01 2.14
CA PRO A 37 3.53 -11.39 3.36
C PRO A 37 3.60 -9.86 3.35
N ILE A 38 4.65 -9.28 2.75
CA ILE A 38 4.81 -7.83 2.61
C ILE A 38 3.75 -7.28 1.66
N LEU A 39 3.57 -7.94 0.51
CA LEU A 39 2.58 -7.51 -0.48
C LEU A 39 1.15 -7.65 0.05
N GLN A 40 0.82 -8.74 0.75
CA GLN A 40 -0.50 -8.90 1.38
C GLN A 40 -0.83 -7.73 2.32
N ARG A 41 0.10 -7.37 3.21
CA ARG A 41 -0.12 -6.28 4.19
C ARG A 41 -0.15 -4.89 3.56
N SER A 42 0.83 -4.59 2.69
CA SER A 42 1.12 -3.22 2.27
C SER A 42 0.65 -2.89 0.85
N CYS A 43 0.32 -3.89 0.03
CA CYS A 43 0.04 -3.68 -1.41
C CYS A 43 -1.32 -4.21 -1.85
N GLN A 44 -1.73 -5.40 -1.42
CA GLN A 44 -2.88 -6.11 -1.99
C GLN A 44 -4.23 -5.45 -1.71
N THR A 45 -4.36 -4.60 -0.67
CA THR A 45 -5.55 -3.76 -0.48
C THR A 45 -5.92 -2.98 -1.74
N CYS A 46 -4.90 -2.48 -2.46
CA CYS A 46 -5.07 -1.73 -3.70
C CYS A 46 -4.74 -2.56 -4.96
N HIS A 47 -3.68 -3.38 -4.89
CA HIS A 47 -3.15 -4.20 -5.98
C HIS A 47 -3.76 -5.61 -5.98
N ARG A 48 -5.04 -5.68 -6.31
CA ARG A 48 -5.79 -6.92 -6.51
C ARG A 48 -6.84 -6.72 -7.60
N GLU A 49 -7.44 -7.81 -8.05
CA GLU A 49 -8.59 -7.74 -8.94
C GLU A 49 -9.73 -6.97 -8.26
N GLY A 50 -10.39 -6.07 -8.99
CA GLY A 50 -11.38 -5.13 -8.45
C GLY A 50 -10.82 -3.99 -7.59
N GLY A 51 -9.51 -4.01 -7.27
CA GLY A 51 -8.82 -2.95 -6.55
C GLY A 51 -8.57 -1.69 -7.41
N VAL A 52 -8.17 -0.60 -6.76
CA VAL A 52 -7.88 0.69 -7.43
C VAL A 52 -6.62 0.67 -8.29
N ALA A 53 -5.64 -0.15 -7.93
CA ALA A 53 -4.35 -0.10 -8.59
C ALA A 53 -4.43 -0.70 -10.00
N PRO A 54 -3.58 -0.25 -10.95
CA PRO A 54 -3.74 -0.60 -12.36
C PRO A 54 -3.43 -2.07 -12.68
N MET A 55 -2.79 -2.80 -11.76
CA MET A 55 -2.46 -4.22 -11.91
C MET A 55 -2.53 -4.96 -10.56
N PRO A 56 -2.96 -6.23 -10.55
CA PRO A 56 -2.93 -7.07 -9.36
C PRO A 56 -1.50 -7.48 -9.01
N LEU A 57 -1.21 -7.59 -7.71
CA LEU A 57 0.07 -8.08 -7.15
C LEU A 57 -0.23 -9.20 -6.14
N VAL A 58 -0.99 -10.21 -6.58
CA VAL A 58 -1.50 -11.27 -5.71
C VAL A 58 -0.73 -12.58 -5.93
N THR A 59 -0.60 -13.05 -7.17
CA THR A 59 0.13 -14.29 -7.49
C THR A 59 1.56 -14.02 -7.95
N TYR A 60 2.43 -15.02 -7.86
CA TYR A 60 3.81 -14.90 -8.32
C TYR A 60 3.91 -14.44 -9.78
N GLU A 61 3.10 -15.02 -10.66
CA GLU A 61 3.11 -14.71 -12.11
C GLU A 61 2.69 -13.28 -12.39
N GLN A 62 1.84 -12.70 -11.53
CA GLN A 62 1.44 -11.30 -11.61
C GLN A 62 2.57 -10.39 -11.11
N VAL A 63 3.29 -10.78 -10.06
CA VAL A 63 4.25 -9.92 -9.35
C VAL A 63 5.65 -9.94 -9.99
N ALA A 64 6.15 -11.12 -10.36
CA ALA A 64 7.53 -11.31 -10.84
C ALA A 64 7.92 -10.39 -12.02
N PRO A 65 7.07 -10.14 -13.03
CA PRO A 65 7.38 -9.20 -14.11
C PRO A 65 7.63 -7.76 -13.65
N PHE A 66 7.10 -7.37 -12.50
CA PHE A 66 7.23 -6.03 -11.93
C PHE A 66 8.29 -5.91 -10.84
N ALA A 67 9.08 -6.96 -10.56
CA ALA A 67 10.01 -6.98 -9.42
C ALA A 67 10.93 -5.74 -9.35
N GLY A 68 11.56 -5.36 -10.47
CA GLY A 68 12.40 -4.16 -10.53
C GLY A 68 11.63 -2.84 -10.38
N LEU A 69 10.36 -2.79 -10.84
CA LEU A 69 9.51 -1.61 -10.64
C LEU A 69 9.06 -1.50 -9.19
N ILE A 70 8.74 -2.62 -8.55
CA ILE A 70 8.40 -2.69 -7.13
C ILE A 70 9.59 -2.19 -6.31
N GLU A 71 10.81 -2.72 -6.53
CA GLU A 71 12.03 -2.23 -5.88
C GLU A 71 12.21 -0.72 -6.05
N TYR A 72 12.08 -0.22 -7.28
CA TYR A 72 12.23 1.21 -7.55
C TYR A 72 11.20 2.05 -6.79
N LYS A 73 9.92 1.64 -6.83
CA LYS A 73 8.81 2.38 -6.23
C LYS A 73 8.84 2.35 -4.71
N THR A 74 9.20 1.22 -4.10
CA THR A 74 9.32 1.13 -2.64
C THR A 74 10.55 1.87 -2.13
N GLY A 75 11.64 1.89 -2.90
CA GLY A 75 12.86 2.63 -2.59
C GLY A 75 12.71 4.15 -2.55
N LEU A 76 11.65 4.71 -3.14
CA LEU A 76 11.36 6.15 -3.12
C LEU A 76 10.91 6.65 -1.74
N ARG A 77 10.29 5.78 -0.91
CA ARG A 77 9.82 6.06 0.45
C ARG A 77 8.93 7.31 0.58
N ASP A 78 9.54 8.43 0.96
CA ASP A 78 8.92 9.72 1.27
C ASP A 78 8.81 10.64 0.05
N ARG A 79 9.24 10.18 -1.13
CA ARG A 79 9.23 10.98 -2.37
C ARG A 79 8.04 10.66 -3.26
N ALA A 80 7.52 11.69 -3.92
CA ALA A 80 6.41 11.59 -4.86
C ALA A 80 6.55 10.40 -5.82
N GLY A 81 5.50 9.58 -5.88
CA GLY A 81 5.45 8.38 -6.71
C GLY A 81 5.95 7.11 -6.00
N ALA A 82 6.25 7.15 -4.70
CA ALA A 82 6.53 5.98 -3.88
C ALA A 82 5.32 5.05 -3.75
N MET A 83 5.61 3.78 -3.49
CA MET A 83 4.62 2.77 -3.12
C MET A 83 5.03 2.06 -1.82
N PRO A 84 4.11 1.85 -0.87
CA PRO A 84 2.76 2.43 -0.81
C PRO A 84 2.79 3.97 -0.76
N PRO A 85 1.73 4.67 -1.21
CA PRO A 85 1.69 6.13 -1.24
C PRO A 85 1.51 6.69 0.19
N TRP A 86 2.58 6.61 0.99
CA TRP A 86 2.58 6.93 2.41
C TRP A 86 3.79 7.81 2.77
N TYR A 87 3.58 9.13 2.74
CA TYR A 87 4.62 10.15 2.85
C TYR A 87 4.82 10.64 4.30
N VAL A 88 4.74 9.74 5.28
CA VAL A 88 4.89 10.11 6.70
C VAL A 88 6.36 10.33 7.06
N GLU A 89 6.64 11.45 7.73
CA GLU A 89 7.95 11.74 8.29
C GLU A 89 8.24 10.85 9.51
N LYS A 90 9.24 9.96 9.37
CA LYS A 90 9.58 8.96 10.42
C LYS A 90 10.24 9.55 11.69
N ASN A 91 10.50 10.85 11.73
CA ASN A 91 11.28 11.50 12.80
C ASN A 91 10.52 12.58 13.56
N VAL A 92 9.26 12.86 13.19
CA VAL A 92 8.48 13.98 13.73
C VAL A 92 7.04 13.55 13.95
N GLY A 93 6.47 13.89 15.10
CA GLY A 93 5.05 13.66 15.39
C GLY A 93 4.71 12.21 15.72
N ILE A 94 3.45 11.84 15.46
CA ILE A 94 2.91 10.50 15.71
C ILE A 94 3.57 9.50 14.76
N GLN A 95 4.06 8.38 15.29
CA GLN A 95 4.76 7.35 14.51
C GLN A 95 3.99 6.03 14.44
N GLU A 96 3.04 5.81 15.33
CA GLU A 96 2.25 4.58 15.38
C GLU A 96 0.85 4.86 14.82
N PHE A 97 0.63 4.46 13.58
CA PHE A 97 -0.65 4.58 12.90
C PHE A 97 -1.37 3.24 12.88
N LYS A 98 -2.69 3.26 13.11
CA LYS A 98 -3.52 2.10 12.82
C LYS A 98 -3.51 1.85 11.31
N ASN A 99 -3.29 0.61 10.91
CA ASN A 99 -3.20 0.20 9.50
C ASN A 99 -2.07 0.89 8.72
N ASP A 100 -0.91 1.13 9.37
CA ASP A 100 0.28 1.66 8.70
C ASP A 100 0.76 0.74 7.55
N PRO A 101 0.72 1.19 6.29
CA PRO A 101 1.19 0.40 5.16
C PRO A 101 2.71 0.50 4.97
N SER A 102 3.42 1.28 5.80
CA SER A 102 4.85 1.54 5.63
C SER A 102 5.69 0.26 5.61
N LEU A 103 6.82 0.37 4.91
CA LEU A 103 7.81 -0.69 4.84
C LEU A 103 8.96 -0.38 5.80
N SER A 104 9.38 -1.41 6.52
CA SER A 104 10.60 -1.41 7.33
C SER A 104 11.85 -1.45 6.43
N ASP A 105 13.01 -1.17 7.02
CA ASP A 105 14.27 -1.19 6.28
C ASP A 105 14.63 -2.64 5.87
N GLU A 106 14.27 -3.62 6.70
CA GLU A 106 14.43 -5.04 6.43
C GLU A 106 13.57 -5.50 5.25
N GLU A 107 12.32 -5.04 5.18
CA GLU A 107 11.41 -5.37 4.08
C GLU A 107 11.85 -4.75 2.76
N LEU A 108 12.32 -3.49 2.79
CA LEU A 108 12.89 -2.84 1.63
C LEU A 108 14.14 -3.58 1.13
N ALA A 109 14.99 -4.04 2.05
CA ALA A 109 16.16 -4.84 1.73
C ALA A 109 15.75 -6.20 1.12
N ALA A 110 14.75 -6.89 1.67
CA ALA A 110 14.24 -8.14 1.14
C ALA A 110 13.69 -7.96 -0.29
N ILE A 111 12.86 -6.94 -0.52
CA ILE A 111 12.34 -6.60 -1.85
C ILE A 111 13.47 -6.34 -2.86
N SER A 112 14.47 -5.55 -2.46
CA SER A 112 15.63 -5.24 -3.32
C SER A 112 16.45 -6.50 -3.63
N THR A 113 16.75 -7.32 -2.62
CA THR A 113 17.47 -8.58 -2.80
C THR A 113 16.72 -9.53 -3.71
N TRP A 114 15.42 -9.74 -3.48
CA TRP A 114 14.58 -10.60 -4.30
C TRP A 114 14.55 -10.13 -5.76
N ALA A 115 14.30 -8.84 -6.00
CA ALA A 115 14.26 -8.29 -7.35
C ALA A 115 15.61 -8.44 -8.08
N ARG A 116 16.73 -8.21 -7.40
CA ARG A 116 18.08 -8.28 -7.98
C ARG A 116 18.61 -9.70 -8.18
N THR A 117 18.05 -10.68 -7.49
CA THR A 117 18.46 -12.10 -7.59
C THR A 117 17.62 -12.88 -8.59
N GLY A 118 16.80 -12.20 -9.39
CA GLY A 118 15.97 -12.83 -10.43
C GLY A 118 14.58 -13.22 -9.96
N ALA A 119 14.12 -12.65 -8.83
CA ALA A 119 12.78 -12.82 -8.28
C ALA A 119 12.39 -14.31 -8.08
N PRO A 120 13.16 -15.12 -7.33
CA PRO A 120 12.85 -16.53 -7.15
C PRO A 120 11.49 -16.73 -6.47
N GLU A 121 10.70 -17.68 -6.97
CA GLU A 121 9.35 -17.99 -6.47
C GLU A 121 9.37 -18.61 -5.06
N GLY A 122 10.32 -19.52 -4.82
CA GLY A 122 10.38 -20.30 -3.58
C GLY A 122 9.38 -21.45 -3.55
N ASN A 123 9.10 -21.96 -2.35
CA ASN A 123 8.18 -23.07 -2.16
C ASN A 123 6.77 -22.54 -1.85
N PRO A 124 5.74 -22.88 -2.63
CA PRO A 124 4.35 -22.49 -2.35
C PRO A 124 3.83 -22.93 -0.97
N ALA A 125 4.44 -23.94 -0.35
CA ALA A 125 4.08 -24.35 1.01
C ALA A 125 4.51 -23.35 2.10
N ASP A 126 5.43 -22.42 1.79
CA ASP A 126 5.86 -21.36 2.70
C ASP A 126 4.98 -20.10 2.58
N ALA A 127 4.00 -20.10 1.66
CA ALA A 127 3.11 -18.97 1.43
C ALA A 127 2.20 -18.68 2.64
N PRO A 128 1.97 -17.41 2.99
CA PRO A 128 0.92 -17.04 3.95
C PRO A 128 -0.46 -17.45 3.43
N ALA A 129 -1.43 -17.59 4.33
CA ALA A 129 -2.82 -17.79 3.93
C ALA A 129 -3.28 -16.60 3.06
N PRO A 130 -3.92 -16.83 1.90
CA PRO A 130 -4.43 -15.75 1.07
C PRO A 130 -5.42 -14.87 1.83
N LEU A 131 -5.33 -13.55 1.60
CA LEU A 131 -6.30 -12.61 2.16
C LEU A 131 -7.68 -12.80 1.51
N ALA A 132 -8.71 -12.87 2.35
CA ALA A 132 -10.09 -12.79 1.91
C ALA A 132 -10.53 -11.33 1.94
N PHE A 133 -10.84 -10.77 0.79
CA PHE A 133 -11.38 -9.43 0.69
C PHE A 133 -12.88 -9.44 0.54
N ASP A 134 -13.54 -8.56 1.28
CA ASP A 134 -14.96 -8.33 1.18
C ASP A 134 -15.21 -7.02 0.44
N ASP A 135 -15.54 -7.15 -0.84
CA ASP A 135 -15.81 -6.01 -1.74
C ASP A 135 -17.27 -5.55 -1.67
N SER A 136 -18.08 -6.14 -0.79
CA SER A 136 -19.42 -5.63 -0.58
C SER A 136 -19.37 -4.29 0.16
N VAL A 137 -20.22 -3.37 -0.29
CA VAL A 137 -20.43 -2.10 0.40
C VAL A 137 -21.00 -2.39 1.78
N LYS A 138 -20.14 -2.29 2.80
CA LYS A 138 -20.47 -2.53 4.21
C LYS A 138 -19.94 -1.40 5.07
N TRP A 139 -20.74 -1.01 6.05
CA TRP A 139 -20.33 -0.08 7.09
C TRP A 139 -19.25 -0.73 7.97
N LYS A 140 -18.05 -0.15 8.00
CA LYS A 140 -16.91 -0.63 8.77
C LYS A 140 -16.93 -0.13 10.21
N LEU A 141 -17.63 0.99 10.47
CA LEU A 141 -17.73 1.58 11.81
C LEU A 141 -18.93 1.07 12.64
N GLY A 142 -19.70 0.13 12.09
CA GLY A 142 -20.94 -0.40 12.68
C GLY A 142 -22.17 0.01 11.88
N GLU A 143 -23.34 -0.51 12.26
CA GLU A 143 -24.61 -0.10 11.64
C GLU A 143 -24.89 1.39 11.95
N PRO A 144 -25.13 2.24 10.94
CA PRO A 144 -25.36 3.66 11.15
C PRO A 144 -26.79 3.93 11.63
N ASP A 145 -26.92 4.87 12.57
CA ASP A 145 -28.23 5.37 13.02
C ASP A 145 -28.88 6.34 12.02
N LEU A 146 -28.08 6.93 11.12
CA LEU A 146 -28.51 7.86 10.08
C LEU A 146 -27.69 7.62 8.81
N VAL A 147 -28.37 7.41 7.69
CA VAL A 147 -27.77 7.36 6.36
C VAL A 147 -28.31 8.54 5.56
N VAL A 148 -27.40 9.37 5.05
CA VAL A 148 -27.73 10.49 4.16
C VAL A 148 -27.14 10.19 2.80
N SER A 149 -27.99 10.13 1.77
CA SER A 149 -27.56 9.89 0.40
C SER A 149 -27.44 11.21 -0.36
N THR A 150 -26.30 11.40 -1.02
CA THR A 150 -26.12 12.50 -1.98
C THR A 150 -26.84 12.19 -3.27
N GLU A 151 -27.00 13.21 -4.13
CA GLU A 151 -27.39 12.98 -5.51
C GLU A 151 -26.27 12.27 -6.29
N ASP A 152 -26.65 11.62 -7.40
CA ASP A 152 -25.70 10.98 -8.31
C ASP A 152 -24.73 12.02 -8.87
N PHE A 153 -23.44 11.69 -8.84
CA PHE A 153 -22.39 12.56 -9.33
C PHE A 153 -21.64 11.88 -10.48
N PHE A 154 -21.64 12.52 -11.65
CA PHE A 154 -20.95 12.01 -12.83
C PHE A 154 -19.61 12.75 -13.02
N MET A 155 -18.51 12.00 -12.99
CA MET A 155 -17.18 12.49 -13.35
C MET A 155 -16.72 11.91 -14.69
N GLU A 156 -16.40 12.79 -15.63
CA GLU A 156 -15.82 12.37 -16.90
C GLU A 156 -14.40 11.85 -16.72
N GLY A 157 -14.09 10.71 -17.33
CA GLY A 157 -12.73 10.17 -17.36
C GLY A 157 -11.76 11.05 -18.16
N GLY A 158 -10.47 11.04 -17.79
CA GLY A 158 -9.42 11.77 -18.50
C GLY A 158 -9.40 13.28 -18.24
N ARG A 159 -10.17 13.76 -17.27
CA ARG A 159 -10.14 15.13 -16.76
C ARG A 159 -9.09 15.25 -15.64
N PRO A 160 -8.51 16.45 -15.42
CA PRO A 160 -7.77 16.74 -14.20
C PRO A 160 -8.68 16.58 -12.96
N ASP A 161 -8.06 16.46 -11.79
CA ASP A 161 -8.76 16.43 -10.51
C ASP A 161 -9.78 17.57 -10.41
N TRP A 162 -11.02 17.21 -10.06
CA TRP A 162 -12.09 18.16 -9.87
C TRP A 162 -12.18 18.57 -8.40
N TRP A 163 -12.21 19.87 -8.16
CA TRP A 163 -12.33 20.47 -6.84
C TRP A 163 -13.59 21.33 -6.81
N GLY A 164 -14.64 20.85 -6.16
CA GLY A 164 -15.89 21.57 -6.03
C GLY A 164 -16.76 21.02 -4.91
N GLU A 165 -17.90 21.66 -4.71
CA GLU A 165 -18.88 21.26 -3.71
C GLU A 165 -19.90 20.31 -4.34
N LEU A 166 -20.21 19.21 -3.64
CA LEU A 166 -21.38 18.41 -3.94
C LEU A 166 -22.64 19.15 -3.47
N GLN A 167 -23.78 18.86 -4.10
CA GLN A 167 -25.03 19.47 -3.71
C GLN A 167 -25.38 19.13 -2.26
N ARG A 168 -25.84 20.13 -1.51
CA ARG A 168 -26.31 19.95 -0.13
C ARG A 168 -27.56 19.09 -0.12
N VAL A 169 -27.59 18.16 0.83
CA VAL A 169 -28.72 17.24 1.03
C VAL A 169 -29.30 17.39 2.44
N PRO A 170 -30.64 17.43 2.60
CA PRO A 170 -31.24 17.48 3.91
C PRO A 170 -30.94 16.22 4.72
N THR A 171 -30.48 16.40 5.96
CA THR A 171 -30.25 15.27 6.88
C THR A 171 -31.55 14.67 7.42
N GLY A 172 -32.65 15.42 7.36
CA GLY A 172 -33.93 15.05 7.98
C GLY A 172 -33.96 15.14 9.51
N MET A 173 -32.88 15.62 10.12
CA MET A 173 -32.79 15.78 11.58
C MET A 173 -33.64 16.97 12.04
N THR A 174 -34.29 16.80 13.19
CA THR A 174 -35.14 17.83 13.83
C THR A 174 -34.68 18.18 15.24
N GLU A 175 -33.61 17.54 15.71
CA GLU A 175 -33.01 17.71 17.03
C GLU A 175 -31.49 17.55 16.93
N ASP A 176 -30.76 18.17 17.85
CA ASP A 176 -29.31 18.06 17.92
C ASP A 176 -28.87 16.68 18.40
N ARG A 177 -27.79 16.16 17.80
CA ARG A 177 -27.18 14.88 18.22
C ARG A 177 -25.66 14.97 18.25
N TYR A 178 -25.07 14.20 19.16
CA TYR A 178 -23.63 13.96 19.18
C TYR A 178 -23.24 12.92 18.13
N VAL A 179 -22.16 13.20 17.41
CA VAL A 179 -21.60 12.30 16.40
C VAL A 179 -20.42 11.53 17.00
N LYS A 180 -20.53 10.20 17.07
CA LYS A 180 -19.45 9.32 17.53
C LYS A 180 -18.47 8.96 16.41
N SER A 181 -19.00 8.75 15.21
CA SER A 181 -18.25 8.32 14.04
C SER A 181 -19.01 8.71 12.78
N VAL A 182 -18.27 9.00 11.72
CA VAL A 182 -18.81 9.19 10.37
C VAL A 182 -18.03 8.33 9.41
N GLU A 183 -18.76 7.68 8.53
CA GLU A 183 -18.21 6.90 7.42
C GLU A 183 -18.85 7.42 6.13
N ILE A 184 -18.02 7.66 5.13
CA ILE A 184 -18.48 8.01 3.79
C ILE A 184 -18.25 6.79 2.93
N VAL A 185 -19.31 6.39 2.24
CA VAL A 185 -19.34 5.19 1.42
C VAL A 185 -19.69 5.61 0.00
N GLU A 186 -18.73 5.45 -0.91
CA GLU A 186 -19.00 5.60 -2.33
C GLU A 186 -19.79 4.37 -2.82
N VAL A 187 -20.94 4.64 -3.45
CA VAL A 187 -21.75 3.60 -4.08
C VAL A 187 -21.59 3.73 -5.60
N ASN A 188 -21.10 2.67 -6.23
CA ASN A 188 -20.98 2.59 -7.67
C ASN A 188 -21.73 1.35 -8.16
N ASP A 189 -22.81 1.58 -8.91
CA ASP A 189 -23.68 0.55 -9.47
C ASP A 189 -23.32 0.19 -10.93
N VAL A 190 -22.21 0.73 -11.44
CA VAL A 190 -21.71 0.42 -12.78
C VAL A 190 -20.99 -0.94 -12.77
N PRO A 191 -21.37 -1.90 -13.63
CA PRO A 191 -20.67 -3.18 -13.73
C PRO A 191 -19.19 -3.00 -14.07
N GLN A 192 -18.30 -3.63 -13.29
CA GLN A 192 -16.85 -3.60 -13.55
C GLN A 192 -16.44 -4.38 -14.82
N ALA A 193 -17.28 -5.32 -15.28
CA ALA A 193 -17.02 -6.13 -16.46
C ALA A 193 -17.81 -5.62 -17.69
N GLY A 194 -17.11 -5.41 -18.81
CA GLY A 194 -17.73 -5.26 -20.13
C GLY A 194 -18.18 -3.84 -20.53
N SER A 195 -18.12 -2.85 -19.65
CA SER A 195 -18.25 -1.45 -20.07
C SER A 195 -16.95 -1.05 -20.76
N GLY A 196 -16.97 -0.84 -22.08
CA GLY A 196 -15.80 -0.36 -22.83
C GLY A 196 -15.19 0.94 -22.25
N ARG A 197 -14.15 1.47 -22.90
CA ARG A 197 -13.37 2.66 -22.48
C ARG A 197 -14.16 3.96 -22.23
N ALA A 198 -15.48 3.97 -22.44
CA ALA A 198 -16.35 5.13 -22.25
C ALA A 198 -16.75 5.38 -20.79
N THR A 199 -16.61 4.39 -19.91
CA THR A 199 -16.76 4.57 -18.46
C THR A 199 -15.52 3.99 -17.78
N VAL A 200 -15.15 4.51 -16.60
CA VAL A 200 -13.99 3.99 -15.85
C VAL A 200 -14.23 2.59 -15.25
N GLY A 201 -15.26 1.84 -15.69
CA GLY A 201 -15.43 0.42 -15.39
C GLY A 201 -15.56 0.13 -13.89
N GLY A 202 -16.47 0.82 -13.22
CA GLY A 202 -16.69 0.68 -11.78
C GLY A 202 -15.45 0.96 -10.92
N ARG A 203 -14.48 1.74 -11.42
CA ARG A 203 -13.39 2.31 -10.61
C ARG A 203 -13.94 3.49 -9.82
N TYR A 204 -13.64 3.47 -8.52
CA TYR A 204 -14.00 4.51 -7.56
C TYR A 204 -13.45 5.89 -7.96
N ILE A 205 -14.25 6.93 -7.74
CA ILE A 205 -13.80 8.32 -7.77
C ILE A 205 -13.25 8.63 -6.37
N PHE A 206 -11.93 8.58 -6.23
CA PHE A 206 -11.28 8.96 -4.98
C PHE A 206 -11.47 10.45 -4.72
N HIS A 207 -12.39 10.77 -3.82
CA HIS A 207 -12.61 12.12 -3.36
C HIS A 207 -11.90 12.32 -2.01
N HIS A 208 -11.07 13.36 -1.90
CA HIS A 208 -10.83 13.96 -0.59
C HIS A 208 -12.05 14.85 -0.31
N MET A 209 -13.02 14.32 0.43
CA MET A 209 -14.24 15.07 0.77
C MET A 209 -14.11 15.64 2.17
N ILE A 210 -14.26 16.96 2.25
CA ILE A 210 -14.59 17.66 3.48
C ILE A 210 -16.09 17.83 3.49
N TRP A 211 -16.72 17.56 4.64
CA TRP A 211 -18.14 17.78 4.82
C TRP A 211 -18.40 18.65 6.04
N ARG A 212 -19.54 19.32 6.02
CA ARG A 212 -20.08 20.05 7.16
C ARG A 212 -21.60 19.95 7.16
N THR A 213 -22.20 20.00 8.33
CA THR A 213 -23.64 20.22 8.49
C THR A 213 -23.92 21.69 8.69
N GLU A 214 -25.05 22.16 8.17
CA GLU A 214 -25.48 23.56 8.23
C GLU A 214 -26.97 23.61 8.55
N VAL A 215 -27.39 24.62 9.32
CA VAL A 215 -28.79 25.01 9.42
C VAL A 215 -29.04 26.18 8.49
N LEU A 216 -30.13 26.11 7.71
CA LEU A 216 -30.53 27.15 6.77
C LEU A 216 -31.69 27.98 7.33
N ASP A 217 -31.69 29.27 7.05
CA ASP A 217 -32.83 30.17 7.29
C ASP A 217 -33.95 29.97 6.24
N GLU A 218 -35.05 30.70 6.40
CA GLU A 218 -36.20 30.64 5.49
C GLU A 218 -35.85 31.03 4.04
N ASP A 219 -34.76 31.77 3.84
CA ASP A 219 -34.25 32.19 2.53
C ASP A 219 -33.18 31.22 1.97
N GLY A 220 -32.90 30.11 2.67
CA GLY A 220 -31.91 29.11 2.27
C GLY A 220 -30.46 29.52 2.53
N ARG A 221 -30.21 30.55 3.35
CA ARG A 221 -28.87 30.99 3.74
C ARG A 221 -28.44 30.28 5.02
N ILE A 222 -27.14 30.06 5.16
CA ILE A 222 -26.57 29.43 6.35
C ILE A 222 -26.75 30.36 7.54
N ILE A 223 -27.32 29.84 8.63
CA ILE A 223 -27.40 30.56 9.89
C ILE A 223 -25.98 30.66 10.49
N PRO A 224 -25.48 31.89 10.75
CA PRO A 224 -24.14 32.06 11.31
C PRO A 224 -23.98 31.34 12.65
N GLY A 225 -22.91 30.53 12.77
CA GLY A 225 -22.60 29.78 13.99
C GLY A 225 -23.18 28.37 14.06
N GLU A 226 -24.10 28.01 13.15
CA GLU A 226 -24.75 26.69 13.11
C GLU A 226 -24.06 25.70 12.16
N ALA A 227 -22.91 26.07 11.59
CA ALA A 227 -22.14 25.20 10.71
C ALA A 227 -21.12 24.37 11.52
N VAL A 228 -21.17 23.05 11.37
CA VAL A 228 -20.30 22.11 12.09
C VAL A 228 -19.56 21.21 11.09
N SER A 229 -18.24 21.19 11.16
CA SER A 229 -17.37 20.31 10.34
C SER A 229 -16.75 19.18 11.16
N PHE A 230 -16.39 18.08 10.52
CA PHE A 230 -15.67 16.94 11.12
C PHE A 230 -14.38 16.64 10.34
N PRO A 231 -13.31 16.09 10.95
CA PRO A 231 -13.13 15.88 12.39
C PRO A 231 -12.88 17.22 13.08
N VAL A 232 -13.59 17.47 14.19
CA VAL A 232 -13.25 18.58 15.09
C VAL A 232 -11.95 18.27 15.80
#